data_AF-A0A1C4XY96-F1
#
_entry.id   AF-A0A1C4XY96-F1
#
_cell.length_a   1.000
_cell.length_b   1.000
_cell.length_c   1.000
_cell.angle_alpha   90.00
_cell.angle_beta   90.00
_cell.angle_gamma   90.00
#
_symmetry.space_group_name_H-M   'P 1'
#
loop_
_entity.id
_entity.type
_entity.pdbx_description
1 polymer ?
#
loop_
_entity_poly.entity_id
_entity_poly.type
_entity_poly.pdbx_seq_one_letter_code
_entity_poly.pdbx_strand_id
1 'polypeptide(L)'
;MKRRLLHALAIAIVVVPGTAVAASPASASDAPGYLCNLTQNTWLRAAPHSHVLRTLTAGRGFRWHGQGWSEDNDTWIYGHGAEDPSMDGWVPASNTTC
;
A
#
# COMPACT_ATOMS: atom_id res chain seq x y z
N MET A 1 6.67 56.60 42.57
CA MET A 1 7.03 55.93 41.30
C MET A 1 7.73 54.61 41.61
N LYS A 2 7.09 53.44 41.46
CA LYS A 2 7.78 52.13 41.53
C LYS A 2 7.25 51.21 40.43
N ARG A 3 8.20 50.53 39.81
CA ARG A 3 8.25 50.15 38.39
C ARG A 3 7.41 48.89 38.10
N ARG A 4 6.70 48.92 36.98
CA ARG A 4 5.97 47.78 36.39
C ARG A 4 6.99 46.76 35.85
N LEU A 5 6.93 45.51 36.30
CA LEU A 5 7.69 44.40 35.71
C LEU A 5 6.72 43.56 34.86
N LEU A 6 6.64 43.91 33.58
CA LEU A 6 5.95 43.14 32.56
C LEU A 6 6.77 41.86 32.30
N HIS A 7 6.17 40.71 32.60
CA HIS A 7 6.74 39.40 32.27
C HIS A 7 6.41 39.10 30.81
N ALA A 8 7.41 39.12 29.94
CA ALA A 8 7.28 38.73 28.55
C ALA A 8 7.37 37.19 28.46
N LEU A 9 6.26 36.55 28.11
CA LEU A 9 6.19 35.13 27.84
C LEU A 9 6.73 34.86 26.43
N ALA A 10 7.94 34.31 26.33
CA ALA A 10 8.51 33.89 25.05
C ALA A 10 7.92 32.53 24.66
N ILE A 11 7.07 32.51 23.63
CA ILE A 11 6.58 31.28 23.00
C ILE A 11 7.60 30.89 21.92
N ALA A 12 8.40 29.87 22.20
CA ALA A 12 9.31 29.30 21.21
C ALA A 12 8.51 28.40 20.26
N ILE A 13 8.34 28.84 19.00
CA ILE A 13 7.74 28.04 17.94
C ILE A 13 8.81 27.10 17.41
N VAL A 14 8.72 25.81 17.76
CA VAL A 14 9.55 24.77 17.18
C VAL A 14 8.98 24.44 15.80
N VAL A 15 9.63 24.94 14.74
CA VAL A 15 9.35 24.51 13.37
C VAL A 15 10.12 23.22 13.14
N VAL A 16 9.43 22.08 13.14
CA VAL A 16 10.01 20.82 12.67
C VAL A 16 9.89 20.82 11.15
N PRO A 17 11.00 20.91 10.38
CA PRO A 17 10.94 20.71 8.95
C PRO A 17 10.59 19.24 8.70
N GLY A 18 9.31 18.97 8.46
CA GLY A 18 8.85 17.67 7.98
C GLY A 18 9.36 17.49 6.55
N THR A 19 10.39 16.66 6.37
CA THR A 19 10.73 16.16 5.04
C THR A 19 9.58 15.28 4.59
N ALA A 20 8.69 15.80 3.74
CA ALA A 20 7.71 14.98 3.05
C ALA A 20 8.49 14.07 2.08
N VAL A 21 8.87 12.89 2.55
CA VAL A 21 9.37 11.83 1.68
C VAL A 21 8.16 11.39 0.87
N ALA A 22 8.16 11.65 -0.43
CA ALA A 22 7.16 11.08 -1.32
C ALA A 22 7.24 9.56 -1.15
N ALA A 23 6.21 8.96 -0.54
CA ALA A 23 6.16 7.52 -0.36
C ALA A 23 6.09 6.89 -1.74
N SER A 24 7.25 6.44 -2.26
CA SER A 24 7.27 5.64 -3.47
C SER A 24 6.48 4.36 -3.22
N PRO A 25 5.70 3.86 -4.19
CA PRO A 25 5.00 2.61 -4.05
C PRO A 25 5.99 1.52 -3.65
N ALA A 26 5.69 0.79 -2.58
CA ALA A 26 6.54 -0.34 -2.20
C ALA A 26 6.41 -1.41 -3.27
N SER A 27 7.50 -1.77 -3.95
CA SER A 27 7.50 -2.83 -4.96
C SER A 27 7.34 -4.21 -4.30
N ALA A 28 6.65 -5.12 -4.97
CA ALA A 28 6.73 -6.54 -4.66
C ALA A 28 8.14 -7.07 -4.95
N SER A 29 8.45 -8.30 -4.51
CA SER A 29 9.79 -8.89 -4.66
C SER A 29 10.27 -8.96 -6.11
N ASP A 30 11.58 -9.14 -6.30
CA ASP A 30 12.24 -9.32 -7.61
C ASP A 30 12.03 -10.73 -8.21
N ALA A 31 11.06 -11.49 -7.71
CA ALA A 31 10.69 -12.77 -8.29
C ALA A 31 10.19 -12.59 -9.74
N PRO A 32 10.31 -13.63 -10.60
CA PRO A 32 9.76 -13.62 -11.94
C PRO A 32 8.28 -13.24 -11.97
N GLY A 33 7.88 -12.46 -12.99
CA GLY A 33 6.50 -12.02 -13.19
C GLY A 33 6.39 -10.53 -13.47
N TYR A 34 5.16 -10.05 -13.65
CA TYR A 34 4.87 -8.65 -13.97
C TYR A 34 4.66 -7.86 -12.69
N LEU A 35 5.28 -6.68 -12.61
CA LEU A 35 5.06 -5.77 -11.50
C LEU A 35 3.83 -4.91 -11.81
N CYS A 36 2.77 -5.10 -11.04
CA CYS A 36 1.53 -4.34 -11.14
C CYS A 36 1.41 -3.40 -9.94
N ASN A 37 0.61 -2.35 -10.06
CA ASN A 37 0.30 -1.47 -8.94
C ASN A 37 -1.14 -1.70 -8.44
N LEU A 38 -1.35 -1.76 -7.14
CA LEU A 38 -2.69 -1.86 -6.55
C LEU A 38 -3.39 -0.50 -6.65
N THR A 39 -4.55 -0.45 -7.31
CA THR A 39 -5.32 0.79 -7.50
C THR A 39 -6.21 1.11 -6.30
N GLN A 40 -6.50 0.10 -5.47
CA GLN A 40 -7.31 0.21 -4.26
C GLN A 40 -6.89 -0.82 -3.21
N ASN A 41 -7.35 -0.64 -1.97
CA ASN A 41 -7.20 -1.66 -0.95
C ASN A 41 -7.96 -2.90 -1.40
N THR A 42 -7.34 -4.07 -1.31
CA THR A 42 -7.94 -5.32 -1.77
C THR A 42 -7.62 -6.47 -0.83
N TRP A 43 -8.35 -7.56 -0.96
CA TRP A 43 -8.05 -8.80 -0.28
C TRP A 43 -7.25 -9.73 -1.19
N LEU A 44 -6.18 -10.30 -0.66
CA LEU A 44 -5.52 -11.47 -1.19
C LEU A 44 -6.30 -12.70 -0.70
N ARG A 45 -6.76 -13.56 -1.61
CA ARG A 45 -7.56 -14.75 -1.29
C ARG A 45 -6.85 -16.05 -1.68
N ALA A 46 -7.19 -17.15 -1.03
CA ALA A 46 -6.59 -18.46 -1.34
C ALA A 46 -6.99 -19.01 -2.74
N ALA A 47 -8.19 -18.65 -3.17
CA ALA A 47 -8.80 -18.90 -4.46
C ALA A 47 -9.80 -17.75 -4.76
N PRO A 48 -10.21 -17.56 -6.02
CA PRO A 48 -11.33 -16.67 -6.37
C PRO A 48 -12.55 -16.86 -5.46
N HIS A 49 -13.12 -15.75 -4.97
CA HIS A 49 -14.23 -15.67 -4.01
C HIS A 49 -14.10 -16.46 -2.67
N SER A 50 -12.96 -17.11 -2.39
CA SER A 50 -12.73 -17.90 -1.17
C SER A 50 -12.28 -17.03 0.02
N HIS A 51 -11.82 -17.65 1.12
CA HIS A 51 -11.38 -16.93 2.31
C HIS A 51 -10.21 -15.97 2.06
N VAL A 52 -10.17 -14.90 2.85
CA VAL A 52 -9.13 -13.87 2.79
C VAL A 52 -7.88 -14.36 3.53
N LEU A 53 -6.73 -14.28 2.87
CA LEU A 53 -5.41 -14.52 3.43
C LEU A 53 -4.85 -13.25 4.08
N ARG A 54 -5.00 -12.11 3.40
CA ARG A 54 -4.44 -10.83 3.83
C ARG A 54 -5.14 -9.65 3.16
N THR A 55 -5.11 -8.49 3.81
CA THR A 55 -5.43 -7.21 3.18
C THR A 55 -4.19 -6.59 2.57
N LEU A 56 -4.28 -6.19 1.30
CA LEU A 56 -3.24 -5.46 0.58
C LEU A 56 -3.63 -3.98 0.46
N THR A 57 -2.63 -3.11 0.49
CA THR A 57 -2.80 -1.66 0.56
C THR A 57 -2.72 -1.05 -0.83
N ALA A 58 -3.65 -0.13 -1.13
CA ALA A 58 -3.61 0.68 -2.34
C ALA A 58 -2.25 1.38 -2.51
N GLY A 59 -1.81 1.53 -3.76
CA GLY A 59 -0.55 2.18 -4.10
C GLY A 59 0.69 1.36 -3.78
N ARG A 60 0.57 0.09 -3.36
CA ARG A 60 1.71 -0.83 -3.26
C ARG A 60 1.74 -1.76 -4.46
N GLY A 61 2.91 -2.35 -4.69
CA GLY A 61 3.17 -3.28 -5.76
C GLY A 61 2.56 -4.65 -5.49
N PHE A 62 2.10 -5.28 -6.57
CA PHE A 62 1.68 -6.66 -6.63
C PHE A 62 2.47 -7.36 -7.76
N ARG A 63 3.12 -8.48 -7.46
CA ARG A 63 3.83 -9.28 -8.45
C ARG A 63 2.88 -10.31 -9.02
N TRP A 64 2.43 -10.12 -10.25
CA TRP A 64 1.64 -11.10 -10.98
C TRP A 64 2.52 -12.19 -11.59
N HIS A 65 2.23 -13.46 -11.32
CA HIS A 65 3.02 -14.60 -11.80
C HIS A 65 2.66 -15.07 -13.22
N GLY A 66 1.79 -14.34 -13.92
CA GLY A 66 1.35 -14.69 -15.29
C GLY A 66 0.15 -15.64 -15.35
N GLN A 67 -0.43 -15.98 -14.19
CA GLN A 67 -1.58 -16.88 -14.07
C GLN A 67 -2.87 -16.07 -13.83
N GLY A 68 -3.92 -16.39 -14.57
CA GLY A 68 -5.23 -15.75 -14.46
C GLY A 68 -6.37 -16.77 -14.42
N TRP A 69 -7.47 -16.39 -13.78
CA TRP A 69 -8.71 -17.16 -13.70
C TRP A 69 -9.88 -16.24 -13.97
N SER A 70 -10.68 -16.52 -15.00
CA SER A 70 -11.87 -15.74 -15.33
C SER A 70 -13.13 -16.51 -14.99
N GLU A 71 -14.01 -15.92 -14.18
CA GLU A 71 -15.31 -16.48 -13.80
C GLU A 71 -16.29 -15.36 -13.44
N ASP A 72 -17.58 -15.58 -13.62
CA ASP A 72 -18.65 -14.66 -13.20
C ASP A 72 -18.46 -13.18 -13.60
N ASN A 73 -17.89 -12.95 -14.80
CA ASN A 73 -17.49 -11.65 -15.36
C ASN A 73 -16.32 -10.94 -14.65
N ASP A 74 -15.70 -11.60 -13.67
CA ASP A 74 -14.48 -11.15 -13.02
C ASP A 74 -13.26 -11.90 -13.58
N THR A 75 -12.11 -11.23 -13.59
CA THR A 75 -10.82 -11.86 -13.85
C THR A 75 -9.96 -11.69 -12.62
N TRP A 76 -9.37 -12.79 -12.17
CA TRP A 76 -8.48 -12.88 -11.03
C TRP A 76 -7.07 -13.15 -11.51
N ILE A 77 -6.08 -12.58 -10.82
CA ILE A 77 -4.66 -12.84 -11.10
C ILE A 77 -3.96 -13.36 -9.85
N TYR A 78 -3.03 -14.29 -10.05
CA TYR A 78 -2.30 -14.95 -8.97
C TYR A 78 -0.91 -14.36 -8.76
N GLY A 79 -0.53 -14.16 -7.50
CA GLY A 79 0.77 -13.65 -7.12
C GLY A 79 0.79 -13.13 -5.69
N HIS A 80 1.71 -12.22 -5.36
CA HIS A 80 1.86 -11.67 -4.01
C HIS A 80 1.98 -10.15 -3.98
N GLY A 81 1.59 -9.56 -2.84
CA GLY A 81 1.77 -8.15 -2.55
C GLY A 81 3.16 -7.84 -1.96
N ALA A 82 3.54 -6.56 -1.97
CA ALA A 82 4.75 -6.06 -1.33
C ALA A 82 4.76 -6.18 0.20
N GLU A 83 3.62 -6.48 0.82
CA GLU A 83 3.48 -6.66 2.27
C GLU A 83 4.05 -7.98 2.76
N ASP A 84 4.00 -9.01 1.93
CA ASP A 84 4.44 -10.36 2.27
C ASP A 84 4.76 -11.15 0.99
N PRO A 85 5.99 -11.06 0.47
CA PRO A 85 6.36 -11.76 -0.76
C PRO A 85 6.39 -13.28 -0.66
N SER A 86 6.21 -13.84 0.53
CA SER A 86 6.15 -15.29 0.76
C SER A 86 4.72 -15.85 0.70
N MET A 87 3.71 -14.98 0.65
CA MET A 87 2.31 -15.34 0.64
C MET A 87 1.67 -14.97 -0.69
N ASP A 88 1.49 -15.99 -1.53
CA ASP A 88 0.77 -15.84 -2.79
C ASP A 88 -0.74 -16.07 -2.60
N GLY A 89 -1.51 -15.53 -3.53
CA GLY A 89 -2.95 -15.72 -3.61
C GLY A 89 -3.53 -14.96 -4.80
N TRP A 90 -4.85 -14.78 -4.77
CA TRP A 90 -5.63 -14.20 -5.85
C TRP A 90 -6.16 -12.82 -5.48
N VAL A 91 -6.05 -11.89 -6.41
CA VAL A 91 -6.70 -10.57 -6.37
C VAL A 91 -7.52 -10.36 -7.65
N PRO A 92 -8.60 -9.55 -7.61
CA PRO A 92 -9.27 -9.12 -8.83
C PRO A 92 -8.31 -8.32 -9.70
N ALA A 93 -8.21 -8.66 -10.99
CA ALA A 93 -7.35 -7.96 -11.95
C ALA A 93 -7.72 -6.47 -12.06
N SER A 94 -9.00 -6.14 -11.93
CA SER A 94 -9.53 -4.77 -11.89
C SER A 94 -9.01 -3.93 -10.72
N ASN A 95 -8.45 -4.55 -9.69
CA ASN A 95 -7.83 -3.88 -8.55
C ASN A 95 -6.33 -3.59 -8.78
N THR A 96 -5.83 -3.91 -9.97
CA THR A 96 -4.43 -3.74 -10.34
C THR A 96 -4.30 -2.95 -11.64
N THR A 97 -3.14 -2.34 -11.85
CA THR A 97 -2.71 -1.84 -13.16
C THR A 97 -1.40 -2.52 -13.52
N CYS A 98 -1.49 -3.39 -14.52
CA CYS A 98 -0.42 -3.98 -15.30
C CYS A 98 -0.69 -3.52 -16.76
#